data_AF-A0A6N9P5G8-F1
#
_entry.id   AF-A0A6N9P5G8-F1
#
_cell.length_a   1.000
_cell.length_b   1.000
_cell.length_c   1.000
_cell.angle_alpha   90.00
_cell.angle_beta   90.00
_cell.angle_gamma   90.00
#
_symmetry.space_group_name_H-M   'P 1'
#
loop_
_entity.id
_entity.type
_entity.pdbx_description
1 polymer ?
#
loop_
_entity_poly.entity_id
_entity_poly.type
_entity_poly.pdbx_seq_one_letter_code
_entity_poly.pdbx_strand_id
1 'polypeptide(L)'
;MTVAEAINRACDEAEKFDEACRIARQQAEAINELCAWTDELKAYRETGLTPEEVTALQASNQELKKEALPILQAKVQDRLVILPCGLGETVYANFAIRGDYLREKDKPYPCEVVFIGLSKEPFLHIQFKNGRVFPVKFCEVGKTVFTTREAAEAALKEQEG
;
A
#
# COMPACT_ATOMS: atom_id res chain seq x y z
N MET A 1 7.40 -55.20 55.26
CA MET A 1 7.53 -53.85 54.68
C MET A 1 8.52 -53.09 55.53
N THR A 2 9.66 -52.72 54.97
CA THR A 2 10.70 -52.00 55.71
C THR A 2 10.36 -50.51 55.78
N VAL A 3 10.90 -49.79 56.77
CA VAL A 3 10.72 -48.33 56.89
C VAL A 3 11.14 -47.61 55.59
N ALA A 4 12.18 -48.10 54.92
CA ALA A 4 12.65 -47.56 53.65
C ALA A 4 11.62 -47.68 52.51
N GLU A 5 10.91 -48.80 52.40
CA GLU A 5 9.85 -48.99 51.38
C GLU A 5 8.65 -48.07 51.61
N ALA A 6 8.32 -47.77 52.87
CA ALA A 6 7.26 -46.83 53.23
C ALA A 6 7.63 -45.39 52.85
N ILE A 7 8.89 -45.01 53.10
CA ILE A 7 9.44 -43.69 52.75
C ILE A 7 9.43 -43.50 51.23
N ASN A 8 9.92 -44.47 50.46
CA ASN A 8 9.96 -44.36 49.00
C ASN A 8 8.55 -44.19 48.39
N ARG A 9 7.55 -44.92 48.90
CA ARG A 9 6.17 -44.77 48.43
C ARG A 9 5.59 -43.39 48.73
N ALA A 10 5.85 -42.86 49.93
CA ALA A 10 5.39 -41.53 50.30
C ALA A 10 6.04 -40.45 49.42
N CYS A 11 7.31 -40.62 49.03
CA CYS A 11 7.98 -39.74 48.07
C CYS A 11 7.34 -39.83 46.68
N ASP A 12 7.07 -41.03 46.16
CA ASP A 12 6.42 -41.23 44.85
C ASP A 12 5.01 -40.61 44.81
N GLU A 13 4.26 -40.67 45.91
CA GLU A 13 2.93 -40.05 46.04
C GLU A 13 3.02 -38.53 46.08
N ALA A 14 4.02 -37.97 46.77
CA ALA A 14 4.27 -36.54 46.81
C ALA A 14 4.66 -35.99 45.42
N GLU A 15 5.52 -36.67 44.67
CA GLU A 15 5.88 -36.28 43.31
C GLU A 15 4.68 -36.28 42.35
N LYS A 16 3.81 -37.29 42.46
CA LYS A 16 2.56 -37.34 41.68
C LYS A 16 1.61 -36.19 42.03
N PHE A 17 1.54 -35.83 43.31
CA PHE A 17 0.73 -34.69 43.76
C PHE A 17 1.28 -33.36 43.25
N ASP A 18 2.60 -33.16 43.30
CA ASP A 18 3.26 -31.96 42.77
C ASP A 18 3.05 -31.82 41.27
N GLU A 19 3.14 -32.93 40.53
CA GLU A 19 2.89 -32.93 39.09
C GLU A 19 1.41 -32.63 38.77
N ALA A 20 0.47 -33.21 39.53
CA ALA A 20 -0.94 -32.86 39.41
C ALA A 20 -1.21 -31.37 39.70
N CYS A 21 -0.51 -30.78 40.68
CA CYS A 21 -0.59 -29.35 40.96
C CYS A 21 -0.05 -28.48 39.81
N ARG A 22 1.01 -28.91 39.13
CA ARG A 22 1.54 -28.19 37.95
C ARG A 22 0.55 -28.24 36.79
N ILE A 23 0.00 -29.41 36.50
CA ILE A 23 -1.00 -29.60 35.44
C ILE A 23 -2.24 -28.74 35.72
N ALA A 24 -2.72 -28.71 36.97
CA ALA A 24 -3.88 -27.88 37.34
C ALA A 24 -3.63 -26.38 37.13
N ARG A 25 -2.41 -25.89 37.40
CA ARG A 25 -2.02 -24.50 37.14
C ARG A 25 -1.99 -24.18 35.65
N GLN A 26 -1.38 -25.05 34.85
CA GLN A 26 -1.35 -24.89 33.39
C GLN A 26 -2.75 -24.90 32.78
N GLN A 27 -3.64 -25.76 33.28
CA GLN A 27 -5.04 -25.78 32.85
C GLN A 27 -5.78 -24.50 33.24
N ALA A 28 -5.52 -23.94 34.43
CA ALA A 28 -6.12 -22.68 34.84
C ALA A 28 -5.65 -21.51 33.96
N GLU A 29 -4.37 -21.48 33.58
CA GLU A 29 -3.83 -20.50 32.63
C GLU A 29 -4.49 -20.62 31.25
N ALA A 30 -4.58 -21.85 30.71
CA ALA A 30 -5.24 -22.11 29.43
C ALA A 30 -6.74 -21.72 29.45
N ILE A 31 -7.44 -21.95 30.56
CA ILE A 31 -8.85 -21.54 30.72
C ILE A 31 -8.97 -20.02 30.71
N ASN A 32 -8.08 -19.31 31.40
CA ASN A 32 -8.07 -17.84 31.40
C ASN A 32 -7.84 -17.28 29.98
N GLU A 33 -6.93 -17.88 29.22
CA GLU A 33 -6.72 -17.53 27.81
C GLU A 33 -7.99 -17.76 26.98
N LEU A 34 -8.63 -18.92 27.12
CA LEU A 34 -9.89 -19.21 26.41
C LEU A 34 -11.02 -18.24 26.75
N CYS A 35 -11.11 -17.79 28.01
CA CYS A 35 -12.06 -16.77 28.42
C CYS A 35 -11.80 -15.44 27.69
N ALA A 36 -10.54 -14.99 27.61
CA ALA A 36 -10.18 -13.78 26.89
C ALA A 36 -10.54 -13.86 25.39
N TRP A 37 -10.24 -14.98 24.74
CA TRP A 37 -10.61 -15.21 23.34
C TRP A 37 -12.13 -15.23 23.13
N THR A 38 -12.88 -15.73 24.11
CA THR A 38 -14.34 -15.75 24.05
C THR A 38 -14.92 -14.33 24.09
N ASP A 39 -14.36 -13.46 24.94
CA ASP A 39 -14.78 -12.06 25.02
C ASP A 39 -14.46 -11.30 23.72
N GLU A 40 -13.29 -11.53 23.12
CA GLU A 40 -12.93 -10.95 21.82
C GLU A 40 -13.86 -11.43 20.69
N LEU A 41 -14.15 -12.73 20.63
CA LEU A 41 -15.08 -13.28 19.64
C LEU A 41 -16.50 -12.75 19.83
N LYS A 42 -16.92 -12.51 21.07
CA LYS A 42 -18.21 -11.90 21.36
C LYS A 42 -18.25 -10.45 20.87
N ALA A 43 -17.22 -9.65 21.17
CA ALA A 43 -17.11 -8.28 20.68
C ALA A 43 -17.11 -8.24 19.14
N TYR A 44 -16.42 -9.19 18.48
CA TYR A 44 -16.45 -9.33 17.03
C TYR A 44 -17.85 -9.70 16.51
N ARG A 45 -18.53 -10.67 17.12
CA ARG A 45 -19.90 -11.04 16.71
C ARG A 45 -20.90 -9.91 16.92
N GLU A 46 -20.71 -9.08 17.94
CA GLU A 46 -21.53 -7.88 18.18
C GLU A 46 -21.38 -6.83 17.08
N THR A 47 -20.28 -6.82 16.32
CA THR A 47 -20.16 -5.94 15.15
C THR A 47 -21.09 -6.38 14.00
N GLY A 48 -21.61 -7.61 14.04
CA GLY A 48 -22.48 -8.17 12.99
C GLY A 48 -21.79 -8.37 11.65
N LEU A 49 -20.45 -8.27 11.61
CA LEU A 49 -19.67 -8.37 10.38
C LEU A 49 -19.06 -9.77 10.26
N THR A 50 -19.13 -10.33 9.07
CA THR A 50 -18.38 -11.54 8.73
C THR A 50 -16.91 -11.20 8.44
N PRO A 51 -15.97 -12.15 8.64
CA PRO A 51 -14.55 -11.89 8.35
C PRO A 51 -14.30 -11.48 6.89
N GLU A 52 -15.13 -12.00 5.98
CA GLU A 52 -15.12 -11.67 4.56
C GLU A 52 -15.55 -10.21 4.32
N GLU A 53 -16.59 -9.73 5.01
CA GLU A 53 -17.01 -8.33 4.93
C GLU A 53 -15.96 -7.38 5.52
N VAL A 54 -15.27 -7.77 6.60
CA VAL A 54 -14.19 -6.97 7.18
C VAL A 54 -13.01 -6.86 6.20
N THR A 55 -12.64 -7.95 5.54
CA THR A 55 -11.56 -7.92 4.53
C THR A 55 -11.97 -7.12 3.30
N ALA A 56 -13.23 -7.23 2.85
CA ALA A 56 -13.76 -6.42 1.76
C ALA A 56 -13.80 -4.91 2.11
N LEU A 57 -14.24 -4.57 3.32
CA LEU A 57 -14.23 -3.19 3.83
C LEU A 57 -12.82 -2.64 3.95
N GLN A 58 -11.86 -3.47 4.37
CA GLN A 58 -10.47 -3.07 4.48
C GLN A 58 -9.87 -2.79 3.10
N ALA A 59 -10.16 -3.63 2.10
CA ALA A 59 -9.75 -3.42 0.71
C ALA A 59 -10.36 -2.14 0.13
N SER A 60 -11.68 -1.95 0.27
CA SER A 60 -12.37 -0.74 -0.19
C SER A 60 -11.83 0.52 0.48
N ASN A 61 -11.58 0.49 1.79
CA ASN A 61 -10.96 1.62 2.49
C ASN A 61 -9.53 1.90 2.01
N GLN A 62 -8.75 0.89 1.63
CA GLN A 62 -7.42 1.10 1.07
C GLN A 62 -7.48 1.79 -0.30
N GLU A 63 -8.44 1.44 -1.14
CA GLU A 63 -8.66 2.11 -2.43
C GLU A 63 -9.10 3.57 -2.23
N LEU A 64 -10.10 3.80 -1.37
CA LEU A 64 -10.55 5.15 -1.03
C LEU A 64 -9.42 6.00 -0.44
N LYS A 65 -8.53 5.42 0.37
CA LYS A 65 -7.35 6.12 0.88
C LYS A 65 -6.43 6.59 -0.25
N LYS A 66 -6.21 5.78 -1.29
CA LYS A 66 -5.37 6.17 -2.44
C LYS A 66 -5.93 7.40 -3.15
N GLU A 67 -7.25 7.51 -3.27
CA GLU A 67 -7.92 8.66 -3.89
C GLU A 67 -8.01 9.88 -2.96
N ALA A 68 -8.28 9.67 -1.67
CA ALA A 68 -8.51 10.76 -0.72
C ALA A 68 -7.21 11.43 -0.24
N LEU A 69 -6.11 10.69 -0.11
CA LEU A 69 -4.82 11.22 0.34
C LEU A 69 -4.32 12.42 -0.49
N PRO A 70 -4.28 12.40 -1.83
CA PRO A 70 -3.82 13.55 -2.62
C PRO A 70 -4.74 14.77 -2.45
N ILE A 71 -6.04 14.57 -2.25
CA ILE A 71 -7.02 15.65 -2.00
C ILE A 71 -6.77 16.28 -0.63
N LEU A 72 -6.54 15.47 0.40
CA LEU A 72 -6.24 15.95 1.74
C LEU A 72 -4.90 16.69 1.79
N GLN A 73 -3.86 16.17 1.12
CA GLN A 73 -2.57 16.85 1.02
C GLN A 73 -2.69 18.20 0.29
N ALA A 74 -3.50 18.27 -0.77
CA ALA A 74 -3.76 19.54 -1.45
C ALA A 74 -4.46 20.56 -0.54
N LYS A 75 -5.45 20.13 0.26
CA LYS A 75 -6.09 20.99 1.26
C LYS A 75 -5.12 21.48 2.34
N VAL A 76 -4.24 20.62 2.85
CA VAL A 76 -3.23 21.00 3.85
C VAL A 76 -2.21 22.01 3.28
N GLN A 77 -1.93 21.92 1.99
CA GLN A 77 -1.00 22.82 1.30
C GLN A 77 -1.69 24.07 0.72
N ASP A 78 -2.96 24.34 1.10
CA ASP A 78 -3.80 25.42 0.56
C ASP A 78 -3.83 25.48 -0.98
N ARG A 79 -3.65 24.32 -1.65
CA ARG A 79 -3.71 24.21 -3.11
C ARG A 79 -5.15 24.04 -3.57
N LEU A 80 -5.61 24.91 -4.47
CA LEU A 80 -6.97 24.89 -5.00
C LEU A 80 -7.20 23.75 -6.02
N VAL A 81 -6.13 23.24 -6.64
CA VAL A 81 -6.18 22.25 -7.73
C VAL A 81 -5.04 21.24 -7.55
N ILE A 82 -5.32 19.96 -7.82
CA ILE A 82 -4.31 18.90 -7.91
C ILE A 82 -3.88 18.81 -9.37
N LEU A 83 -2.61 19.12 -9.62
CA LEU A 83 -2.01 19.03 -10.95
C LEU A 83 -1.35 17.66 -11.14
N PRO A 84 -1.33 17.12 -12.37
CA PRO A 84 -0.68 15.84 -12.65
C PRO A 84 0.85 15.89 -12.52
N CYS A 85 1.44 17.09 -12.65
CA CYS A 85 2.85 17.40 -12.48
C CYS A 85 3.04 18.89 -12.15
N GLY A 86 4.21 19.25 -11.64
CA GLY A 86 4.61 20.63 -11.34
C GLY A 86 5.09 21.41 -12.56
N LEU A 87 4.93 22.74 -12.51
CA LEU A 87 5.61 23.64 -13.45
C LEU A 87 7.12 23.59 -13.20
N GLY A 88 7.91 23.51 -14.28
CA GLY A 88 9.37 23.34 -14.25
C GLY A 88 9.83 21.91 -13.90
N GLU A 89 8.89 20.97 -13.69
CA GLU A 89 9.24 19.58 -13.40
C GLU A 89 9.69 18.85 -14.68
N THR A 90 10.61 17.90 -14.52
CA THR A 90 11.02 17.00 -15.59
C THR A 90 10.02 15.85 -15.74
N VAL A 91 9.44 15.73 -16.92
CA VAL A 91 8.56 14.63 -17.32
C VAL A 91 9.18 13.87 -18.49
N TYR A 92 8.71 12.65 -18.72
CA TYR A 92 9.27 11.73 -19.71
C TYR A 92 8.24 11.41 -20.78
N ALA A 93 8.53 11.74 -22.04
CA ALA A 93 7.63 11.50 -23.16
C ALA A 93 8.05 10.27 -23.98
N ASN A 94 7.09 9.41 -24.32
CA ASN A 94 7.30 8.21 -25.12
C ASN A 94 7.10 8.44 -26.64
N PHE A 95 6.66 9.64 -27.02
CA PHE A 95 6.46 10.03 -28.40
C PHE A 95 7.50 11.05 -28.86
N ALA A 96 7.72 11.07 -30.17
CA ALA A 96 8.41 12.13 -30.90
C ALA A 96 7.62 12.41 -32.18
N ILE A 97 7.69 13.64 -32.69
CA ILE A 97 7.05 14.00 -33.95
C ILE A 97 8.05 13.79 -35.10
N ARG A 98 7.56 13.34 -36.25
CA ARG A 98 8.38 13.23 -37.48
C ARG A 98 9.07 14.56 -37.75
N GLY A 99 10.40 14.53 -37.82
CA GLY A 99 11.24 15.72 -38.04
C GLY A 99 11.83 16.34 -36.78
N ASP A 100 11.67 15.73 -35.61
CA ASP A 100 12.35 16.14 -34.35
C ASP A 100 13.81 15.66 -34.27
N TYR A 101 14.26 14.79 -35.19
CA TYR A 101 15.58 14.13 -35.19
C TYR A 101 15.95 13.43 -33.86
N LEU A 102 14.97 13.18 -33.00
CA LEU A 102 15.13 12.40 -31.78
C LEU A 102 15.34 10.93 -32.16
N ARG A 103 16.36 10.30 -31.60
CA ARG A 103 16.66 8.89 -31.87
C ARG A 103 15.74 8.03 -31.02
N GLU A 104 15.16 6.98 -31.60
CA GLU A 104 14.32 6.02 -30.85
C GLU A 104 15.04 5.40 -29.65
N LYS A 105 16.37 5.25 -29.73
CA LYS A 105 17.23 4.78 -28.63
C LYS A 105 17.24 5.70 -27.41
N ASP A 106 16.88 6.97 -27.57
CA ASP A 106 16.87 7.96 -26.50
C ASP A 106 15.50 8.06 -25.81
N LYS A 107 14.53 7.21 -26.19
CA LYS A 107 13.27 7.07 -25.47
C LYS A 107 13.50 6.42 -24.08
N PRO A 108 12.79 6.85 -23.03
CA PRO A 108 11.84 7.97 -23.00
C PRO A 108 12.53 9.34 -22.92
N TYR A 109 11.99 10.34 -23.61
CA TYR A 109 12.65 11.65 -23.74
C TYR A 109 12.37 12.55 -22.54
N PRO A 110 13.40 13.10 -21.86
CA PRO A 110 13.20 14.06 -20.79
C PRO A 110 12.74 15.41 -21.36
N CYS A 111 11.64 15.91 -20.83
CA CYS A 111 10.99 17.16 -21.20
C CYS A 111 10.67 17.98 -19.94
N GLU A 112 10.63 19.30 -20.06
CA GLU A 112 10.28 20.20 -18.96
C GLU A 112 8.86 20.76 -19.12
N VAL A 113 8.10 20.83 -18.04
CA VAL A 113 6.75 21.42 -18.06
C VAL A 113 6.85 22.94 -17.99
N VAL A 114 6.65 23.63 -19.12
CA VAL A 114 6.84 25.09 -19.22
C VAL A 114 5.55 25.90 -19.02
N PHE A 115 4.38 25.28 -19.17
CA PHE A 115 3.09 25.95 -19.00
C PHE A 115 1.99 24.97 -18.63
N ILE A 116 1.04 25.41 -17.82
CA ILE A 116 -0.18 24.65 -17.47
C ILE A 116 -1.39 25.57 -17.69
N GLY A 117 -2.27 25.15 -18.59
CA GLY A 117 -3.51 25.83 -18.92
C GLY A 117 -4.71 25.14 -18.28
N LEU A 118 -5.43 25.85 -17.41
CA LEU A 118 -6.69 25.39 -16.85
C LEU A 118 -7.83 25.95 -17.70
N SER A 119 -8.42 25.10 -18.53
CA SER A 119 -9.59 25.43 -19.37
C SER A 119 -10.65 24.34 -19.23
N LYS A 120 -11.71 24.36 -20.06
CA LYS A 120 -12.67 23.23 -20.13
C LYS A 120 -11.96 21.90 -20.42
N GLU A 121 -10.89 21.94 -21.21
CA GLU A 121 -9.96 20.83 -21.39
C GLU A 121 -8.58 21.28 -20.86
N PRO A 122 -8.15 20.81 -19.67
CA PRO A 122 -6.85 21.20 -19.13
C PRO A 122 -5.71 20.55 -19.92
N PHE A 123 -4.66 21.34 -20.15
CA PHE A 123 -3.47 20.92 -20.90
C PHE A 123 -2.21 21.49 -20.29
N LEU A 124 -1.08 20.87 -20.59
CA LEU A 124 0.26 21.31 -20.23
C LEU A 124 1.13 21.39 -21.47
N HIS A 125 2.08 22.33 -21.50
CA HIS A 125 3.08 22.37 -22.54
C HIS A 125 4.37 21.75 -22.02
N ILE A 126 4.85 20.72 -22.73
CA ILE A 126 6.18 20.14 -22.48
C ILE A 126 7.18 20.72 -23.48
N GLN A 127 8.37 21.05 -22.99
CA GLN A 127 9.49 21.47 -23.80
C GLN A 127 10.55 20.38 -23.87
N PHE A 128 10.89 19.95 -25.08
CA PHE A 128 12.01 19.04 -25.30
C PHE A 128 13.34 19.81 -25.24
N LYS A 129 14.46 19.09 -25.04
CA LYS A 129 15.81 19.68 -25.02
C LYS A 129 16.17 20.46 -26.30
N ASN A 130 15.53 20.17 -27.43
CA ASN A 130 15.71 20.89 -28.69
C ASN A 130 14.95 22.24 -28.72
N GLY A 131 14.31 22.64 -27.62
CA GLY A 131 13.54 23.88 -27.48
C GLY A 131 12.11 23.80 -28.00
N ARG A 132 11.70 22.71 -28.65
CA ARG A 132 10.33 22.55 -29.18
C ARG A 132 9.34 22.31 -28.04
N VAL A 133 8.20 23.00 -28.14
CA VAL A 133 7.14 22.97 -27.14
C VAL A 133 5.90 22.31 -27.72
N PHE A 134 5.30 21.39 -26.97
CA PHE A 134 4.12 20.65 -27.41
C PHE A 134 3.02 20.65 -26.36
N PRO A 135 1.76 20.91 -26.76
CA PRO A 135 0.62 20.80 -25.86
C PRO A 135 0.25 19.32 -25.66
N VAL A 136 0.06 18.95 -24.39
CA VAL A 136 -0.32 17.62 -23.94
C VAL A 136 -1.56 17.77 -23.05
N LYS A 137 -2.62 17.02 -23.35
CA LYS A 137 -3.82 17.03 -22.51
C LYS A 137 -3.54 16.32 -21.18
N PHE A 138 -4.21 16.71 -20.11
CA PHE A 138 -4.03 16.02 -18.81
C PHE A 138 -4.34 14.53 -18.88
N CYS A 139 -5.29 14.10 -19.72
CA CYS A 139 -5.64 12.70 -19.90
C CYS A 139 -4.59 11.84 -20.62
N GLU A 140 -3.55 12.47 -21.17
CA GLU A 140 -2.40 11.82 -21.81
C GLU A 140 -1.24 11.60 -20.83
N VAL A 141 -1.27 12.25 -19.67
CA VAL A 141 -0.33 11.98 -18.58
C VAL A 141 -0.62 10.61 -17.98
N GLY A 142 0.42 9.78 -17.84
CA GLY A 142 0.35 8.37 -17.50
C GLY A 142 0.13 7.44 -18.70
N LYS A 143 -0.07 7.96 -19.92
CA LYS A 143 -0.19 7.16 -21.16
C LYS A 143 0.97 7.39 -22.11
N THR A 144 1.24 8.66 -22.40
CA THR A 144 2.27 9.07 -23.35
C THR A 144 3.33 9.98 -22.73
N VAL A 145 3.00 10.63 -21.60
CA VAL A 145 3.90 11.44 -20.77
C VAL A 145 3.85 10.95 -19.33
N PHE A 146 4.99 10.78 -18.69
CA PHE A 146 5.10 10.21 -17.34
C PHE A 146 5.91 11.11 -16.42
N THR A 147 5.61 11.10 -15.13
CA THR A 147 6.37 11.86 -14.11
C THR A 147 7.68 11.18 -13.74
N THR A 148 7.82 9.88 -13.97
CA THR A 148 9.05 9.12 -13.73
C THR A 148 9.54 8.42 -14.98
N ARG A 149 10.87 8.21 -15.04
CA ARG A 149 11.50 7.53 -16.17
C ARG A 149 11.12 6.05 -16.21
N GLU A 150 11.08 5.42 -15.04
CA GLU A 150 10.78 4.00 -14.87
C GLU A 150 9.36 3.68 -15.37
N ALA A 151 8.38 4.54 -15.07
CA ALA A 151 7.02 4.37 -15.58
C ALA A 151 6.95 4.51 -17.11
N ALA A 152 7.71 5.46 -17.67
CA ALA A 152 7.79 5.64 -19.11
C ALA A 152 8.44 4.43 -19.81
N GLU A 153 9.53 3.89 -19.27
CA GLU A 153 10.20 2.70 -19.78
C GLU A 153 9.33 1.44 -19.69
N ALA A 154 8.57 1.28 -18.59
CA ALA A 154 7.61 0.19 -18.45
C ALA A 154 6.52 0.24 -19.52
N ALA A 155 5.94 1.43 -19.77
CA ALA A 155 4.93 1.61 -20.80
C ALA A 155 5.45 1.37 -22.22
N LEU A 156 6.72 1.68 -22.51
CA LEU A 156 7.34 1.35 -23.81
C LEU A 156 7.44 -0.16 -24.02
N LYS A 157 7.88 -0.90 -22.98
CA LYS A 157 8.01 -2.36 -23.05
C LYS A 157 6.66 -3.05 -23.27
N GLU A 158 5.59 -2.52 -22.69
CA GLU A 158 4.23 -3.03 -22.89
C GLU A 158 3.71 -2.80 -24.32
N GLN A 159 4.16 -1.75 -25.01
CA GLN A 159 3.81 -1.50 -26.42
C GLN A 159 4.65 -2.31 -27.42
N GLU A 160 5.82 -2.80 -27.01
CA GLU A 160 6.75 -3.58 -27.85
C GLU A 160 6.59 -5.10 -27.71
N GLY A 161 5.86 -5.58 -26.69
CA GLY A 161 5.58 -7.00 -26.43
C GLY A 161 4.25 -7.46 -27.02
#